data_AF-A0A844QA19-F1
#
_entry.id   AF-A0A844QA19-F1
#
_cell.length_a   1.000
_cell.length_b   1.000
_cell.length_c   1.000
_cell.angle_alpha   90.00
_cell.angle_beta   90.00
_cell.angle_gamma   90.00
#
_symmetry.space_group_name_H-M   'P 1'
#
loop_
_entity.id
_entity.type
_entity.pdbx_description
1 polymer ?
#
loop_
_entity_poly.entity_id
_entity_poly.type
_entity_poly.pdbx_seq_one_letter_code
_entity_poly.pdbx_strand_id
1 'polypeptide(L)'
;MDVLEEVIYQFCKRHMSDVFLVGANLSDRKRNNAREAHALDRHEPIFGLVDATVFGSAKQGVVLTPHRLSVRNGWLENDQAWDITWDDFVYAVIQRKDRYDVHVNGCEIGLAGSSMTTSTLVALLRELQAELKAHRSSRPVDERTEPPFLETPSREAVDWMVARAGETFGPFTEAQVIEAVIKGRFDRTTDYVWKAGMPDWRRIEDVDVFRQQTPPPLPANEELPPLPGGVPPLPKKHRP
;
A
#
# COMPACT_ATOMS: atom_id res chain seq x y z
N MET A 1 13.88 -16.54 9.43
CA MET A 1 13.95 -15.24 8.76
C MET A 1 13.41 -15.47 7.38
N ASP A 2 12.35 -14.75 7.01
CA ASP A 2 11.79 -14.79 5.65
C ASP A 2 12.88 -14.40 4.64
N VAL A 3 12.84 -14.90 3.40
CA VAL A 3 13.80 -14.51 2.35
C VAL A 3 13.76 -12.99 2.13
N LEU A 4 12.59 -12.36 2.23
CA LEU A 4 12.45 -10.91 2.14
C LEU A 4 13.16 -10.19 3.30
N GLU A 5 13.00 -10.70 4.52
CA GLU A 5 13.66 -10.17 5.71
C GLU A 5 15.19 -10.25 5.57
N GLU A 6 15.70 -11.37 5.05
CA GLU A 6 17.13 -11.56 4.82
C GLU A 6 17.67 -10.56 3.79
N VAL A 7 16.93 -10.31 2.69
CA VAL A 7 17.31 -9.29 1.70
C VAL A 7 17.44 -7.91 2.35
N ILE A 8 16.44 -7.49 3.13
CA ILE A 8 16.45 -6.19 3.80
C ILE A 8 17.59 -6.13 4.83
N TYR A 9 17.79 -7.19 5.60
CA TYR A 9 18.85 -7.25 6.60
C TYR A 9 20.24 -7.17 5.97
N GLN A 10 20.49 -7.91 4.89
CA GLN A 10 21.77 -7.88 4.18
C GLN A 10 22.00 -6.54 3.48
N PHE A 11 20.94 -5.94 2.91
CA PHE A 11 21.00 -4.56 2.42
C PHE A 11 21.45 -3.61 3.54
N CYS A 12 20.79 -3.68 4.70
CA CYS A 12 21.12 -2.80 5.82
C CYS A 12 22.59 -2.96 6.23
N LYS A 13 23.06 -4.19 6.42
CA LYS A 13 24.46 -4.46 6.78
C LYS A 13 25.46 -3.91 5.78
N ARG A 14 25.16 -3.97 4.49
CA ARG A 14 26.05 -3.49 3.41
C ARG A 14 26.19 -1.98 3.40
N HIS A 15 25.11 -1.27 3.72
CA HIS A 15 25.07 0.20 3.74
C HIS A 15 25.36 0.82 5.12
N MET A 16 25.72 -0.02 6.09
CA MET A 16 26.07 0.41 7.44
C MET A 16 27.16 1.49 7.42
N SER A 17 26.91 2.59 8.14
CA SER A 17 27.84 3.72 8.26
C SER A 17 27.60 4.47 9.56
N ASP A 18 28.38 5.52 9.84
CA ASP A 18 28.19 6.36 11.03
C ASP A 18 26.84 7.09 11.04
N VAL A 19 26.21 7.22 9.86
CA VAL A 19 24.90 7.89 9.67
C VAL A 19 23.74 6.90 9.47
N PHE A 20 24.04 5.63 9.20
CA PHE A 20 23.07 4.55 9.04
C PHE A 20 23.42 3.38 9.96
N LEU A 21 22.72 3.31 11.08
CA LEU A 21 23.06 2.45 12.21
C LEU A 21 22.41 1.08 12.06
N VAL A 22 23.24 0.03 12.15
CA VAL A 22 22.82 -1.37 11.99
C VAL A 22 23.47 -2.22 13.07
N GLY A 23 22.72 -3.15 13.66
CA GLY A 23 23.23 -4.16 14.58
C GLY A 23 23.99 -3.56 15.78
N ALA A 24 25.28 -3.89 15.91
CA ALA A 24 26.12 -3.46 17.04
C ALA A 24 26.40 -1.94 17.04
N ASN A 25 26.29 -1.26 15.89
CA ASN A 25 26.44 0.20 15.82
C ASN A 25 25.20 0.94 16.34
N LEU A 26 24.10 0.23 16.58
CA LEU A 26 22.90 0.74 17.23
C LEU A 26 22.92 0.39 18.72
N SER A 27 23.29 1.36 19.55
CA SER A 27 23.30 1.21 21.01
C SER A 27 21.92 0.89 21.59
N ASP A 28 21.87 0.18 22.71
CA ASP A 28 20.61 -0.21 23.36
C ASP A 28 19.72 0.97 23.69
N ARG A 29 20.32 2.11 24.09
CA ARG A 29 19.59 3.35 24.35
C ARG A 29 18.87 3.85 23.09
N LYS A 30 19.57 3.93 21.95
CA LYS A 30 18.98 4.37 20.68
C LYS A 30 17.92 3.39 20.20
N ARG A 31 18.18 2.09 20.37
CA ARG A 31 17.24 1.01 20.03
C ARG A 31 15.93 1.11 20.80
N ASN A 32 16.01 1.31 22.12
CA ASN A 32 14.84 1.45 22.97
C ASN A 32 14.06 2.74 22.66
N ASN A 33 14.76 3.85 22.47
CA ASN A 33 14.14 5.11 22.08
C ASN A 33 13.42 5.02 20.73
N ALA A 34 14.06 4.43 19.72
CA ALA A 34 13.46 4.22 18.41
C ALA A 34 12.24 3.29 18.51
N ARG A 35 12.34 2.19 19.27
CA ARG A 35 11.22 1.26 19.49
C ARG A 35 10.01 1.95 20.11
N GLU A 36 10.22 2.77 21.14
CA GLU A 36 9.15 3.52 21.80
C GLU A 36 8.53 4.56 20.85
N ALA A 37 9.37 5.38 20.22
CA ALA A 37 8.89 6.47 19.34
C ALA A 37 8.18 5.95 18.08
N HIS A 38 8.66 4.84 17.52
CA HIS A 38 8.07 4.21 16.33
C HIS A 38 6.94 3.23 16.65
N ALA A 39 6.58 3.07 17.94
CA ALA A 39 5.60 2.09 18.41
C ALA A 39 5.86 0.69 17.81
N LEU A 40 7.11 0.25 17.86
CA LEU A 40 7.51 -1.09 17.38
C LEU A 40 7.22 -2.13 18.46
N ASP A 41 6.87 -3.33 18.04
CA ASP A 41 6.67 -4.43 18.99
C ASP A 41 7.97 -4.75 19.73
N ARG A 42 7.83 -5.24 20.97
CA ARG A 42 8.99 -5.58 21.83
C ARG A 42 9.95 -6.56 21.17
N HIS A 43 9.42 -7.43 20.31
CA HIS A 43 10.18 -8.46 19.60
C HIS A 43 10.44 -8.12 18.13
N GLU A 44 9.91 -7.00 17.62
CA GLU A 44 10.19 -6.55 16.26
C GLU A 44 11.69 -6.14 16.18
N PRO A 45 12.47 -6.78 15.30
CA PRO A 45 13.86 -6.43 15.12
C PRO A 45 13.98 -5.13 14.32
N ILE A 46 15.00 -4.34 14.67
CA ILE A 46 15.38 -3.14 13.92
C ILE A 46 16.56 -3.53 13.03
N PHE A 47 16.36 -3.50 11.72
CA PHE A 47 17.39 -3.83 10.74
C PHE A 47 18.28 -2.63 10.42
N GLY A 48 17.71 -1.42 10.38
CA GLY A 48 18.47 -0.20 10.16
C GLY A 48 17.79 1.01 10.78
N LEU A 49 18.57 1.99 11.19
CA LEU A 49 18.10 3.26 11.72
C LEU A 49 18.87 4.41 11.06
N VAL A 50 18.13 5.39 10.53
CA VAL A 50 18.62 6.73 10.24
C VAL A 50 18.17 7.63 11.40
N ASP A 51 19.13 8.12 12.18
CA ASP A 51 18.87 9.04 13.29
C ASP A 51 18.72 10.46 12.72
N ALA A 52 17.54 11.06 12.88
CA ALA A 52 17.26 12.43 12.46
C ALA A 52 17.19 13.41 13.64
N THR A 53 17.64 13.00 14.82
CA THR A 53 17.60 13.85 16.02
C THR A 53 18.88 14.67 16.18
N VAL A 54 18.72 15.97 16.45
CA VAL A 54 19.84 16.93 16.64
C VAL A 54 20.85 16.46 17.70
N PHE A 55 20.38 15.78 18.75
CA PHE A 55 21.22 15.25 19.84
C PHE A 55 21.47 13.74 19.77
N GLY A 56 21.14 13.08 18.66
CA GLY A 56 21.41 11.66 18.45
C GLY A 56 20.68 10.71 19.41
N SER A 57 19.47 11.09 19.85
CA SER A 57 18.59 10.28 20.70
C SER A 57 17.84 9.17 19.97
N ALA A 58 17.79 9.18 18.63
CA ALA A 58 17.06 8.22 17.79
C ALA A 58 15.54 8.15 17.97
N LYS A 59 14.94 9.17 18.60
CA LYS A 59 13.46 9.28 18.71
C LYS A 59 12.78 9.77 17.43
N GLN A 60 13.56 10.31 16.49
CA GLN A 60 13.10 10.80 15.20
C GLN A 60 13.96 10.20 14.10
N GLY A 61 13.37 10.05 12.92
CA GLY A 61 14.05 9.57 11.74
C GLY A 61 13.34 8.36 11.14
N VAL A 62 14.14 7.45 10.60
CA VAL A 62 13.64 6.34 9.77
C VAL A 62 14.15 5.03 10.33
N VAL A 63 13.23 4.09 10.55
CA VAL A 63 13.53 2.73 11.00
C VAL A 63 13.12 1.74 9.93
N LEU A 64 14.03 0.84 9.57
CA LEU A 64 13.77 -0.29 8.69
C LEU A 64 13.55 -1.53 9.56
N THR A 65 12.39 -2.17 9.38
CA THR A 65 11.96 -3.38 10.10
C THR A 65 11.75 -4.54 9.11
N PRO A 66 11.45 -5.76 9.57
CA PRO A 66 11.03 -6.86 8.71
C PRO A 66 9.87 -6.54 7.75
N HIS A 67 8.93 -5.69 8.16
CA HIS A 67 7.64 -5.57 7.48
C HIS A 67 7.34 -4.16 6.94
N ARG A 68 8.01 -3.14 7.48
CA ARG A 68 7.75 -1.73 7.17
C ARG A 68 8.98 -0.83 7.25
N LEU A 69 8.89 0.26 6.51
CA LEU A 69 9.66 1.49 6.72
C LEU A 69 8.84 2.39 7.66
N SER A 70 9.32 2.60 8.88
CA SER A 70 8.68 3.47 9.86
C SER A 70 9.37 4.83 9.92
N VAL A 71 8.59 5.91 9.83
CA VAL A 71 9.06 7.30 9.84
C VAL A 71 8.45 8.03 11.01
N ARG A 72 9.28 8.76 11.77
CA ARG A 72 8.84 9.64 12.85
C ARG A 72 9.48 11.02 12.70
N ASN A 73 8.63 12.00 12.45
CA ASN A 73 8.98 13.42 12.46
C ASN A 73 8.18 14.06 13.60
N GLY A 74 8.82 14.51 14.66
CA GLY A 74 8.08 15.08 15.78
C GLY A 74 8.87 16.10 16.56
N TRP A 75 8.66 17.38 16.29
CA TRP A 75 9.10 18.49 17.15
C TRP A 75 7.86 19.16 17.73
N LEU A 76 7.65 19.06 19.06
CA LEU A 76 6.47 19.59 19.77
C LEU A 76 5.13 19.01 19.23
N GLU A 77 4.00 19.68 19.51
CA GLU A 77 2.59 19.23 19.38
C GLU A 77 2.14 18.63 18.02
N ASN A 78 3.01 18.60 17.00
CA ASN A 78 2.76 17.91 15.73
C ASN A 78 3.66 16.69 15.62
N ASP A 79 3.22 15.57 16.21
CA ASP A 79 3.83 14.26 16.00
C ASP A 79 3.28 13.66 14.69
N GLN A 80 4.15 13.60 13.67
CA GLN A 80 3.82 12.99 12.39
C GLN A 80 4.54 11.66 12.25
N ALA A 81 3.73 10.64 11.99
CA ALA A 81 4.14 9.26 11.97
C ALA A 81 3.60 8.57 10.73
N TRP A 82 4.46 7.85 10.03
CA TRP A 82 4.06 7.04 8.89
C TRP A 82 4.71 5.68 8.96
N ASP A 83 3.95 4.68 8.54
CA ASP A 83 4.42 3.33 8.36
C ASP A 83 4.09 2.91 6.93
N ILE A 84 5.13 2.61 6.16
CA ILE A 84 5.01 2.22 4.76
C ILE A 84 5.41 0.75 4.67
N THR A 85 4.48 -0.11 4.25
CA THR A 85 4.78 -1.54 4.05
C THR A 85 5.78 -1.72 2.92
N TRP A 86 6.50 -2.85 2.90
CA TRP A 86 7.40 -3.14 1.77
C TRP A 86 6.67 -3.34 0.44
N ASP A 87 5.37 -3.63 0.45
CA ASP A 87 4.52 -3.66 -0.74
C ASP A 87 4.28 -2.27 -1.31
N ASP A 88 3.88 -1.33 -0.46
CA ASP A 88 3.65 0.05 -0.87
C ASP A 88 4.97 0.76 -1.23
N PHE A 89 6.03 0.48 -0.49
CA PHE A 89 7.35 1.09 -0.69
C PHE A 89 7.94 0.77 -2.07
N VAL A 90 7.71 -0.44 -2.59
CA VAL A 90 8.23 -0.86 -3.90
C VAL A 90 7.70 0.05 -5.02
N TYR A 91 6.47 0.53 -4.91
CA TYR A 91 5.87 1.42 -5.90
C TYR A 91 5.93 2.90 -5.49
N ALA A 92 6.54 3.19 -4.34
CA ALA A 92 6.56 4.54 -3.82
C ALA A 92 7.39 5.51 -4.67
N VAL A 93 6.88 6.73 -4.81
CA VAL A 93 7.62 7.84 -5.42
C VAL A 93 8.52 8.45 -4.34
N ILE A 94 9.83 8.26 -4.51
CA ILE A 94 10.87 8.79 -3.62
C ILE A 94 11.51 10.02 -4.27
N GLN A 95 11.40 11.17 -3.63
CA GLN A 95 11.87 12.43 -4.20
C GLN A 95 12.33 13.40 -3.11
N ARG A 96 13.36 14.19 -3.42
CA ARG A 96 13.82 15.27 -2.55
C ARG A 96 12.87 16.45 -2.70
N LYS A 97 12.33 16.94 -1.58
CA LYS A 97 11.49 18.13 -1.55
C LYS A 97 12.36 19.39 -1.42
N ASP A 98 13.24 19.41 -0.43
CA ASP A 98 14.16 20.53 -0.19
C ASP A 98 15.51 20.09 0.40
N ARG A 99 16.19 20.97 1.15
CA ARG A 99 17.50 20.69 1.75
C ARG A 99 17.41 19.60 2.83
N TYR A 100 16.32 19.54 3.58
CA TYR A 100 16.18 18.66 4.75
C TYR A 100 15.06 17.62 4.59
N ASP A 101 14.15 17.81 3.63
CA ASP A 101 12.98 16.96 3.50
C ASP A 101 13.06 16.02 2.29
N VAL A 102 12.78 14.74 2.56
CA VAL A 102 12.56 13.71 1.54
C VAL A 102 11.10 13.26 1.60
N HIS A 103 10.46 13.10 0.45
CA HIS A 103 9.11 12.56 0.34
C HIS A 103 9.12 11.13 -0.18
N VAL A 104 8.34 10.27 0.45
CA VAL A 104 8.01 8.91 0.00
C VAL A 104 6.49 8.78 -0.03
N ASN A 105 5.88 8.79 -1.23
CA ASN A 105 4.41 8.78 -1.39
C ASN A 105 3.67 9.87 -0.57
N GLY A 106 4.27 11.05 -0.42
CA GLY A 106 3.71 12.14 0.38
C GLY A 106 3.96 12.02 1.89
N CYS A 107 4.56 10.93 2.36
CA CYS A 107 5.15 10.86 3.71
C CYS A 107 6.42 11.70 3.72
N GLU A 108 6.46 12.69 4.59
CA GLU A 108 7.63 13.55 4.75
C GLU A 108 8.64 12.87 5.66
N ILE A 109 9.93 12.97 5.35
CA ILE A 109 11.03 12.52 6.19
C ILE A 109 11.93 13.73 6.42
N GLY A 110 11.88 14.27 7.63
CA GLY A 110 12.68 15.42 8.02
C GLY A 110 14.07 14.99 8.48
N LEU A 111 15.11 15.53 7.85
CA LEU A 111 16.53 15.24 8.15
C LEU A 111 17.26 16.43 8.77
N ALA A 112 16.56 17.47 9.21
CA ALA A 112 17.19 18.68 9.74
C ALA A 112 18.11 18.43 10.95
N GLY A 113 17.83 17.38 11.74
CA GLY A 113 18.68 16.94 12.85
C GLY A 113 19.61 15.77 12.52
N SER A 114 19.63 15.29 11.28
CA SER A 114 20.50 14.20 10.85
C SER A 114 21.83 14.72 10.30
N SER A 115 22.88 13.94 10.46
CA SER A 115 24.12 14.10 9.68
C SER A 115 24.01 13.53 8.26
N MET A 116 22.93 12.79 7.95
CA MET A 116 22.65 12.28 6.61
C MET A 116 22.07 13.38 5.71
N THR A 117 22.57 13.48 4.48
CA THR A 117 22.00 14.40 3.48
C THR A 117 20.75 13.81 2.81
N THR A 118 19.83 14.65 2.35
CA THR A 118 18.63 14.21 1.60
C THR A 118 18.97 13.40 0.36
N SER A 119 20.05 13.77 -0.35
CA SER A 119 20.54 13.02 -1.51
C SER A 119 21.04 11.62 -1.14
N THR A 120 21.74 11.48 -0.01
CA THR A 120 22.19 10.18 0.50
C THR A 120 21.01 9.29 0.87
N LEU A 121 20.01 9.82 1.58
CA LEU A 121 18.81 9.05 1.93
C LEU A 121 18.04 8.62 0.68
N VAL A 122 17.81 9.53 -0.27
CA VAL A 122 17.12 9.20 -1.53
C VAL A 122 17.85 8.10 -2.29
N ALA A 123 19.18 8.18 -2.39
CA ALA A 123 19.98 7.14 -3.04
C ALA A 123 19.81 5.78 -2.33
N LEU A 124 19.93 5.76 -1.01
CA LEU A 124 19.77 4.55 -0.20
C LEU A 124 18.37 3.93 -0.36
N LEU A 125 17.32 4.74 -0.29
CA LEU A 125 15.94 4.26 -0.45
C LEU A 125 15.66 3.78 -1.88
N ARG A 126 16.23 4.42 -2.90
CA ARG A 126 16.09 4.01 -4.30
C ARG A 126 16.81 2.69 -4.59
N GLU A 127 17.97 2.49 -4.00
CA GLU A 127 18.72 1.23 -4.09
C GLU A 127 17.97 0.09 -3.41
N LEU A 128 17.46 0.31 -2.19
CA LEU A 128 16.59 -0.66 -1.51
C LEU A 128 15.36 -0.99 -2.35
N GLN A 129 14.70 0.03 -2.93
CA GLN A 129 13.54 -0.16 -3.79
C GLN A 129 13.88 -1.03 -5.02
N ALA A 130 15.06 -0.85 -5.62
CA ALA A 130 15.51 -1.65 -6.75
C ALA A 130 15.78 -3.11 -6.36
N GLU A 131 16.42 -3.36 -5.22
CA GLU A 131 16.65 -4.72 -4.73
C GLU A 131 15.34 -5.45 -4.41
N LEU A 132 14.40 -4.78 -3.77
CA LEU A 132 13.09 -5.36 -3.47
C LEU A 132 12.31 -5.70 -4.75
N LYS A 133 12.40 -4.86 -5.79
CA LYS A 133 11.82 -5.16 -7.11
C LYS A 133 12.48 -6.36 -7.77
N ALA A 134 13.81 -6.42 -7.73
CA ALA A 134 14.57 -7.53 -8.29
C ALA A 134 14.22 -8.85 -7.59
N HIS A 135 14.18 -8.85 -6.25
CA HIS A 135 13.80 -10.01 -5.44
C HIS A 135 12.38 -10.51 -5.76
N ARG A 136 11.42 -9.59 -5.94
CA ARG A 136 10.05 -9.94 -6.37
C ARG A 136 10.00 -10.52 -7.77
N SER A 137 10.85 -10.03 -8.66
CA SER A 137 10.93 -10.49 -10.05
C SER A 137 11.69 -11.83 -10.19
N SER A 138 12.60 -12.13 -9.25
CA SER A 138 13.42 -13.34 -9.24
C SER A 138 12.82 -14.48 -8.41
N ARG A 139 11.70 -14.26 -7.71
CA ARG A 139 10.95 -15.36 -7.09
C ARG A 139 10.54 -16.32 -8.21
N PRO A 140 11.03 -17.57 -8.23
CA PRO A 140 10.55 -18.54 -9.18
C PRO A 140 9.03 -18.66 -9.00
N VAL A 141 8.32 -18.88 -10.10
CA VAL A 141 6.86 -19.07 -10.17
C VAL A 141 6.34 -20.25 -9.31
N ASP A 142 7.20 -20.87 -8.50
CA ASP A 142 7.05 -22.17 -7.85
C ASP A 142 6.65 -22.12 -6.37
N GLU A 143 6.54 -20.93 -5.75
CA GLU A 143 6.06 -20.77 -4.36
C GLU A 143 4.72 -20.02 -4.25
N ARG A 144 3.97 -19.92 -5.36
CA ARG A 144 2.50 -19.88 -5.25
C ARG A 144 2.03 -21.30 -4.99
N THR A 145 2.15 -21.75 -3.74
CA THR A 145 1.35 -22.88 -3.27
C THR A 145 -0.07 -22.37 -3.11
N GLU A 146 -0.78 -22.23 -4.23
CA GLU A 146 -2.20 -22.54 -4.23
C GLU A 146 -2.33 -23.94 -3.63
N PRO A 147 -3.22 -24.17 -2.65
CA PRO A 147 -3.50 -25.53 -2.23
C PRO A 147 -3.91 -26.34 -3.47
N PRO A 148 -3.48 -27.61 -3.59
CA PRO A 148 -3.88 -28.48 -4.69
C PRO A 148 -5.35 -28.86 -4.49
N PHE A 149 -6.23 -27.92 -4.80
CA PHE A 149 -7.63 -28.17 -5.06
C PHE A 149 -7.89 -27.81 -6.50
N LEU A 150 -7.58 -28.82 -7.33
CA LEU A 150 -8.14 -29.07 -8.65
C LEU A 150 -8.02 -27.89 -9.62
N GLU A 151 -7.20 -28.11 -10.65
CA GLU A 151 -7.44 -27.56 -11.98
C GLU A 151 -8.90 -27.86 -12.39
N THR A 152 -9.80 -27.02 -11.93
CA THR A 152 -11.03 -26.77 -12.64
C THR A 152 -10.63 -25.71 -13.64
N PRO A 153 -10.84 -25.90 -14.96
CA PRO A 153 -10.70 -24.78 -15.89
C PRO A 153 -11.69 -23.72 -15.44
N SER A 154 -11.20 -22.68 -14.75
CA SER A 154 -12.01 -21.57 -14.24
C SER A 154 -12.57 -20.86 -15.46
N ARG A 155 -13.78 -21.28 -15.83
CA ARG A 155 -14.57 -20.75 -16.93
C ARG A 155 -14.77 -19.27 -16.68
N GLU A 156 -14.08 -18.49 -17.50
CA GLU A 156 -14.29 -17.07 -17.75
C GLU A 156 -13.76 -16.16 -16.63
N ALA A 157 -12.58 -15.57 -16.85
CA ALA A 157 -12.28 -14.24 -16.32
C ALA A 157 -13.32 -13.29 -16.92
N VAL A 158 -14.48 -13.21 -16.26
CA VAL A 158 -15.59 -12.44 -16.75
C VAL A 158 -15.28 -10.97 -16.50
N ASP A 159 -14.95 -10.25 -17.56
CA ASP A 159 -14.75 -8.80 -17.56
C ASP A 159 -16.07 -8.11 -17.18
N TRP A 160 -16.20 -7.68 -15.92
CA TRP A 160 -17.34 -6.91 -15.44
C TRP A 160 -17.11 -5.41 -15.66
N MET A 161 -18.08 -4.74 -16.26
CA MET A 161 -18.15 -3.29 -16.38
C MET A 161 -19.13 -2.78 -15.32
N VAL A 162 -18.83 -1.65 -14.68
CA VAL A 162 -19.70 -0.97 -13.73
C VAL A 162 -20.09 0.39 -14.29
N ALA A 163 -21.38 0.72 -14.34
CA ALA A 163 -21.87 2.03 -14.75
C ALA A 163 -22.35 2.81 -13.53
N ARG A 164 -21.78 4.01 -13.34
CA ARG A 164 -22.11 4.94 -12.26
C ARG A 164 -22.29 6.33 -12.87
N ALA A 165 -23.39 7.01 -12.54
CA ALA A 165 -23.68 8.36 -13.00
C ALA A 165 -23.59 8.57 -14.54
N GLY A 166 -23.85 7.52 -15.33
CA GLY A 166 -23.76 7.56 -16.79
C GLY A 166 -22.34 7.31 -17.35
N GLU A 167 -21.35 7.16 -16.49
CA GLU A 167 -19.98 6.78 -16.87
C GLU A 167 -19.78 5.28 -16.65
N THR A 168 -19.13 4.62 -17.60
CA THR A 168 -18.79 3.19 -17.50
C THR A 168 -17.34 3.04 -17.09
N PHE A 169 -17.11 2.27 -16.03
CA PHE A 169 -15.82 1.94 -15.48
C PHE A 169 -15.57 0.44 -15.67
N GLY A 170 -14.40 0.06 -16.19
CA GLY A 170 -14.01 -1.34 -16.35
C GLY A 170 -12.98 -1.55 -17.46
N PRO A 171 -12.57 -2.80 -17.73
CA PRO A 171 -13.08 -4.04 -17.11
C PRO A 171 -12.52 -4.29 -15.71
N PHE A 172 -13.38 -4.75 -14.80
CA PHE A 172 -13.05 -5.16 -13.45
C PHE A 172 -13.33 -6.66 -13.27
N THR A 173 -12.62 -7.28 -12.35
CA THR A 173 -12.98 -8.61 -11.86
C THR A 173 -14.11 -8.50 -10.84
N GLU A 174 -14.85 -9.59 -10.65
CA GLU A 174 -15.92 -9.67 -9.64
C GLU A 174 -15.45 -9.22 -8.25
N ALA A 175 -14.26 -9.66 -7.83
CA ALA A 175 -13.67 -9.27 -6.56
C ALA A 175 -13.40 -7.76 -6.46
N GLN A 176 -12.97 -7.12 -7.56
CA GLN A 176 -12.74 -5.67 -7.61
C GLN A 176 -14.04 -4.89 -7.53
N VAL A 177 -15.11 -5.39 -8.16
CA VAL A 177 -16.46 -4.77 -8.05
C VAL A 177 -16.96 -4.87 -6.61
N ILE A 178 -16.84 -6.04 -5.97
CA ILE A 178 -17.21 -6.23 -4.55
C ILE A 178 -16.43 -5.29 -3.65
N GLU A 179 -15.10 -5.22 -3.83
CA GLU A 179 -14.24 -4.37 -3.02
C GLU A 179 -14.61 -2.89 -3.19
N ALA A 180 -14.88 -2.46 -4.42
CA ALA A 180 -15.31 -1.09 -4.69
C ALA A 180 -16.69 -0.80 -4.09
N VAL A 181 -17.61 -1.78 -4.05
CA VAL A 181 -18.88 -1.66 -3.34
C VAL A 181 -18.68 -1.52 -1.83
N ILE A 182 -17.84 -2.36 -1.23
CA ILE A 182 -17.55 -2.33 0.22
C ILE A 182 -16.91 -0.98 0.60
N LYS A 183 -16.04 -0.44 -0.25
CA LYS A 183 -15.39 0.86 -0.07
C LYS A 183 -16.31 2.06 -0.31
N GLY A 184 -17.59 1.84 -0.63
CA GLY A 184 -18.56 2.91 -0.98
C GLY A 184 -18.28 3.57 -2.33
N ARG A 185 -17.35 3.02 -3.11
CA ARG A 185 -17.00 3.48 -4.46
C ARG A 185 -18.01 3.03 -5.50
N PHE A 186 -18.81 2.00 -5.23
CA PHE A 186 -20.03 1.68 -5.98
C PHE A 186 -21.18 1.45 -5.00
N ASP A 187 -22.37 1.88 -5.36
CA ASP A 187 -23.58 1.74 -4.58
C ASP A 187 -24.44 0.66 -5.24
N ARG A 188 -24.85 -0.31 -4.43
CA ARG A 188 -25.52 -1.52 -4.90
C ARG A 188 -26.90 -1.25 -5.48
N THR A 189 -27.51 -0.15 -5.05
CA THR A 189 -28.90 0.21 -5.37
C THR A 189 -28.99 1.16 -6.56
N THR A 190 -27.94 1.93 -6.82
CA THR A 190 -27.91 2.96 -7.86
C THR A 190 -26.98 2.62 -9.03
N ASP A 191 -25.94 1.82 -8.81
CA ASP A 191 -24.97 1.46 -9.83
C ASP A 191 -25.30 0.13 -10.53
N TYR A 192 -24.94 0.06 -11.81
CA TYR A 192 -25.20 -1.07 -12.67
C TYR A 192 -23.92 -1.83 -12.99
N VAL A 193 -24.03 -3.13 -13.18
CA VAL A 193 -22.99 -4.03 -13.64
C VAL A 193 -23.42 -4.73 -14.91
N TRP A 194 -22.45 -4.95 -15.78
CA TRP A 194 -22.63 -5.71 -17.01
C TRP A 194 -21.41 -6.58 -17.24
N LYS A 195 -21.60 -7.70 -17.91
CA LYS A 195 -20.49 -8.56 -18.31
C LYS A 195 -20.69 -9.08 -19.73
N ALA A 196 -19.61 -9.46 -20.39
CA ALA A 196 -19.68 -10.10 -21.69
C ALA A 196 -20.58 -11.35 -21.61
N GLY A 197 -21.72 -11.33 -22.31
CA GLY A 197 -22.73 -12.40 -22.28
C GLY A 197 -24.03 -12.04 -21.56
N MET A 198 -24.10 -10.92 -20.84
CA MET A 198 -25.38 -10.38 -20.34
C MET A 198 -26.12 -9.61 -21.44
N PRO A 199 -27.45 -9.80 -21.59
CA PRO A 199 -28.23 -9.11 -22.60
C PRO A 199 -28.27 -7.59 -22.38
N ASP A 200 -28.35 -7.15 -21.11
CA ASP A 200 -28.45 -5.75 -20.68
C ASP A 200 -27.74 -5.52 -19.34
N TRP A 201 -27.50 -4.26 -18.99
CA TRP A 201 -27.00 -3.84 -17.67
C TRP A 201 -27.96 -4.28 -16.56
N ARG A 202 -27.43 -4.84 -15.48
CA ARG A 202 -28.21 -5.20 -14.29
C ARG A 202 -27.72 -4.43 -13.08
N ARG A 203 -28.59 -4.17 -12.11
CA ARG A 203 -28.14 -3.54 -10.86
C ARG A 203 -27.23 -4.49 -10.10
N ILE A 204 -26.27 -3.92 -9.37
CA ILE A 204 -25.37 -4.71 -8.52
C ILE A 204 -26.17 -5.56 -7.52
N GLU A 205 -27.24 -5.01 -6.94
CA GLU A 205 -28.14 -5.75 -6.06
C GLU A 205 -28.91 -6.90 -6.73
N ASP A 206 -29.09 -6.88 -8.05
CA ASP A 206 -29.86 -7.90 -8.79
C ASP A 206 -29.01 -9.07 -9.27
N VAL A 207 -27.68 -8.95 -9.15
CA VAL A 207 -26.75 -10.02 -9.50
C VAL A 207 -26.43 -10.81 -8.24
N ASP A 208 -26.84 -12.08 -8.23
CA ASP A 208 -26.72 -12.97 -7.06
C ASP A 208 -25.30 -13.07 -6.50
N VAL A 209 -24.31 -12.91 -7.38
CA VAL A 209 -22.88 -12.86 -7.07
C VAL A 209 -22.53 -11.74 -6.08
N PHE A 210 -23.14 -10.57 -6.24
CA PHE A 210 -22.89 -9.41 -5.38
C PHE A 210 -23.86 -9.36 -4.19
N ARG A 211 -24.92 -10.17 -4.16
CA ARG A 211 -25.90 -10.19 -3.06
C ARG A 211 -25.32 -10.65 -1.72
N GLN A 212 -24.35 -11.56 -1.70
CA GLN A 212 -24.03 -12.36 -0.51
C GLN A 212 -23.12 -11.72 0.57
N GLN A 213 -22.73 -10.45 0.45
CA GLN A 213 -21.87 -9.81 1.48
C GLN A 213 -22.49 -8.53 2.03
N THR A 214 -23.00 -8.57 3.26
CA THR A 214 -23.55 -7.41 3.98
C THR A 214 -22.66 -7.01 5.16
N PRO A 215 -22.08 -5.80 5.19
CA PRO A 215 -21.87 -5.07 6.44
C PRO A 215 -23.22 -4.51 6.95
N PRO A 216 -23.36 -4.21 8.25
CA PRO A 216 -24.62 -3.78 8.85
C PRO A 216 -25.10 -2.42 8.29
N PRO A 217 -26.42 -2.17 8.28
CA PRO A 217 -27.01 -0.98 7.66
C PRO A 217 -26.61 0.29 8.43
N LEU A 218 -26.12 1.29 7.70
CA LEU A 218 -26.07 2.67 8.16
C LEU A 218 -27.52 3.21 8.29
N PRO A 219 -27.79 4.06 9.29
CA PRO A 219 -29.14 4.48 9.63
C PRO A 219 -29.85 5.18 8.46
N ALA A 220 -31.03 4.66 8.16
CA ALA A 220 -31.96 5.17 7.16
C ALA A 220 -32.47 6.55 7.58
N ASN A 221 -31.88 7.61 7.04
CA ASN A 221 -32.60 8.86 6.82
C ASN A 221 -31.85 9.72 5.79
N GLU A 222 -32.25 9.62 4.53
CA GLU A 222 -32.44 10.76 3.63
C GLU A 222 -32.99 10.22 2.30
N GLU A 223 -34.30 10.38 2.15
CA GLU A 223 -35.05 10.04 0.96
C GLU A 223 -34.60 10.94 -0.20
N LEU A 224 -33.71 10.43 -1.06
CA LEU A 224 -33.25 11.15 -2.25
C LEU A 224 -34.33 11.13 -3.35
N PRO A 225 -34.46 12.23 -4.11
CA PRO A 225 -35.55 12.44 -5.07
C PRO A 225 -35.43 11.53 -6.31
N PRO A 226 -36.52 11.31 -7.08
CA PRO A 226 -36.47 10.49 -8.27
C PRO A 226 -35.70 11.22 -9.37
N LEU A 227 -34.66 10.57 -9.92
CA LEU A 227 -33.95 11.07 -11.10
C LEU A 227 -34.31 10.29 -12.36
N PRO A 228 -34.22 10.96 -13.54
CA PRO A 228 -35.01 10.69 -14.71
C PRO A 228 -34.30 9.79 -15.72
N GLY A 229 -35.15 9.07 -16.47
CA GLY A 229 -34.93 8.40 -17.76
C GLY A 229 -33.52 8.28 -18.36
N GLY A 230 -33.12 7.04 -18.60
CA GLY A 230 -32.21 6.66 -19.68
C GLY A 230 -31.18 5.61 -19.27
N VAL A 231 -31.42 4.35 -19.64
CA VAL A 231 -30.39 3.29 -19.59
C VAL A 231 -29.21 3.73 -20.46
N PRO A 232 -27.96 3.72 -19.97
CA PRO A 232 -26.80 4.08 -20.77
C PRO A 232 -26.59 3.13 -21.96
N PRO A 233 -26.19 3.63 -23.14
CA PRO A 233 -25.91 2.78 -24.29
C PRO A 233 -24.67 1.89 -24.08
N LEU A 234 -24.72 0.65 -24.57
CA LEU A 234 -23.65 -0.35 -24.48
C LEU A 234 -22.32 0.17 -25.07
N PRO A 235 -21.17 -0.22 -24.49
CA PRO A 235 -19.86 0.14 -25.01
C PRO A 235 -19.66 -0.43 -26.43
N LYS A 236 -19.32 0.44 -27.37
CA LYS A 236 -19.10 0.07 -28.78
C LYS A 236 -17.84 -0.78 -28.88
N LYS A 237 -17.98 -2.01 -29.39
CA LYS A 237 -16.84 -2.87 -29.75
C LYS A 237 -16.06 -2.20 -30.89
N HIS A 238 -14.84 -1.74 -30.63
CA HIS A 238 -13.89 -1.45 -31.72
C HIS A 238 -13.48 -2.78 -32.36
N ARG A 239 -13.92 -3.00 -33.60
CA ARG A 239 -13.34 -4.01 -34.49
C ARG A 239 -12.13 -3.39 -35.22
N PRO A 240 -11.13 -4.21 -35.59
CA PRO A 240 -9.89 -3.75 -36.22
C PRO A 240 -10.10 -3.21 -37.64
#